data_AF-A0A1R1PVR6-F1
#
_entry.id   AF-A0A1R1PVR6-F1
#
_cell.length_a   1.000
_cell.length_b   1.000
_cell.length_c   1.000
_cell.angle_alpha   90.00
_cell.angle_beta   90.00
_cell.angle_gamma   90.00
#
_symmetry.space_group_name_H-M   'P 1'
#
loop_
_entity.id
_entity.type
_entity.pdbx_description
1 polymer ?
#
loop_
_entity_poly.entity_id
_entity_poly.type
_entity_poly.pdbx_seq_one_letter_code
_entity_poly.pdbx_strand_id
1 'polypeptide(L)'
;MNLSESQLSVLHTLSWTSIDHELEPFSEHLPDDACEGHAKGHARRKRAHETLAKNLTEFRKEPFDGLVISTNYDVTSVVKALLKYIGGSRTVVVYSPYKETLTGCFDYMRASSEFVNVQITESWLREYQVLPGRTHPFMTMSGSGGYILTAIRIFSSFVPSNTRAK
;
A
#
# COMPACT_ATOMS: atom_id res chain seq x y z
N MET A 1 -4.27 19.17 4.22
CA MET A 1 -5.54 18.94 3.49
C MET A 1 -6.66 19.55 4.31
N ASN A 2 -7.64 20.21 3.69
CA ASN A 2 -8.77 20.81 4.39
C ASN A 2 -9.85 19.75 4.68
N LEU A 3 -9.47 18.68 5.39
CA LEU A 3 -10.38 17.58 5.77
C LEU A 3 -10.92 17.81 7.18
N SER A 4 -12.19 17.48 7.42
CA SER A 4 -12.79 17.54 8.75
C SER A 4 -12.35 16.37 9.63
N GLU A 5 -12.50 16.52 10.95
CA GLU A 5 -12.17 15.45 11.91
C GLU A 5 -12.98 14.16 11.65
N SER A 6 -14.23 14.30 11.21
CA SER A 6 -15.08 13.17 10.82
C SER A 6 -14.60 12.43 9.56
N GLN A 7 -13.87 13.10 8.67
CA GLN A 7 -13.28 12.46 7.49
C GLN A 7 -11.96 11.80 7.82
N LEU A 8 -11.19 12.40 8.74
CA LEU A 8 -9.92 11.85 9.21
C LEU A 8 -10.10 10.60 10.06
N SER A 9 -11.26 10.42 10.71
CA SER A 9 -11.53 9.22 11.53
C SER A 9 -11.62 7.92 10.72
N VAL A 10 -11.81 7.99 9.40
CA VAL A 10 -11.82 6.83 8.50
C VAL A 10 -10.40 6.41 8.10
N LEU A 11 -9.42 7.32 8.24
CA LEU A 11 -8.04 7.07 7.87
C LEU A 11 -7.29 6.39 9.01
N HIS A 12 -6.95 5.13 8.81
CA HIS A 12 -6.11 4.37 9.72
C HIS A 12 -4.67 4.32 9.19
N THR A 13 -3.71 4.63 10.06
CA THR A 13 -2.28 4.56 9.74
C THR A 13 -1.63 3.41 10.50
N LEU A 14 -0.75 2.69 9.81
CA LEU A 14 -0.04 1.54 10.33
C LEU A 14 1.42 1.56 9.84
N SER A 15 2.33 1.13 10.70
CA SER A 15 3.72 0.89 10.31
C SER A 15 3.83 -0.46 9.59
N TRP A 16 4.64 -0.51 8.53
CA TRP A 16 4.95 -1.73 7.78
C TRP A 16 5.41 -2.88 8.68
N THR A 17 6.27 -2.58 9.66
CA THR A 17 6.83 -3.57 10.60
C THR A 17 5.80 -4.15 11.56
N SER A 18 4.72 -3.41 11.83
CA SER A 18 3.71 -3.79 12.82
C SER A 18 2.63 -4.71 12.25
N ILE A 19 2.58 -4.87 10.93
CA ILE A 19 1.50 -5.63 10.25
C ILE A 19 1.49 -7.10 10.71
N ASP A 20 2.66 -7.71 10.80
CA ASP A 20 2.81 -9.15 11.10
C ASP A 20 3.14 -9.44 12.57
N HIS A 21 3.44 -8.41 13.37
CA HIS A 21 3.75 -8.57 14.79
C HIS A 21 2.46 -8.80 15.60
N GLU A 22 2.47 -9.76 16.51
CA GLU A 22 1.41 -9.90 17.51
C GLU A 22 1.63 -8.88 18.62
N LEU A 23 0.68 -7.97 18.81
CA LEU A 23 0.82 -6.91 19.79
C LEU A 23 0.59 -7.49 21.20
N GLU A 24 1.62 -7.53 22.03
CA GLU A 24 1.45 -7.89 23.44
C GLU A 24 0.64 -6.82 24.19
N PRO A 25 -0.15 -7.19 25.20
CA PRO A 25 -0.92 -6.24 25.98
C PRO A 25 0.00 -5.23 26.68
N PHE A 26 -0.42 -3.97 26.70
CA PHE A 26 0.31 -2.88 27.35
C PHE A 26 0.50 -3.16 28.85
N SER A 27 1.73 -3.46 29.27
CA SER A 27 2.09 -3.91 30.61
C SER A 27 2.81 -2.84 31.45
N GLU A 28 2.93 -1.61 30.95
CA GLU A 28 3.64 -0.56 31.68
C GLU A 28 2.81 -0.04 32.85
N HIS A 29 3.28 -0.28 34.08
CA HIS A 29 2.69 0.26 35.30
C HIS A 29 3.31 1.62 35.64
N LEU A 30 2.47 2.59 35.97
CA LEU A 30 2.93 3.89 36.43
C LEU A 30 3.41 3.76 37.89
N PRO A 31 4.61 4.24 38.26
CA PRO A 31 5.06 4.26 39.65
C PRO A 31 4.13 5.14 40.50
N ASP A 32 3.93 4.77 41.78
CA ASP A 32 3.04 5.51 42.69
C ASP A 32 3.54 6.96 42.96
N ASP A 33 4.85 7.19 42.86
CA ASP A 33 5.49 8.51 43.04
C ASP A 33 5.70 9.29 41.71
N ALA A 34 4.94 8.98 40.66
CA ALA A 34 5.17 9.57 39.34
C ALA A 34 4.85 11.07 39.27
N CYS A 35 5.82 11.88 38.85
CA CYS A 35 5.60 13.29 38.51
C CYS A 35 4.64 13.44 37.31
N GLU A 36 3.91 14.57 37.24
CA GLU A 36 2.89 14.84 36.20
C GLU A 36 3.41 14.63 34.77
N GLY A 37 4.69 14.90 34.51
CA GLY A 37 5.32 14.65 33.22
C GLY A 37 5.36 13.17 32.85
N HIS A 38 5.64 12.29 33.81
CA HIS A 38 5.64 10.84 33.63
C HIS A 38 4.21 10.32 33.41
N ALA A 39 3.23 10.83 34.14
CA ALA A 39 1.81 10.49 33.95
C ALA A 39 1.31 10.86 32.55
N LYS A 40 1.63 12.08 32.07
CA LYS A 40 1.29 12.53 30.71
C LYS A 40 1.98 11.68 29.63
N GLY A 41 3.26 11.32 29.84
CA GLY A 41 4.02 10.46 28.92
C GLY A 41 3.49 9.03 28.84
N HIS A 42 3.11 8.45 29.98
CA HIS A 42 2.45 7.14 30.05
C HIS A 42 1.10 7.15 29.33
N ALA A 43 0.24 8.13 29.63
CA ALA A 43 -1.06 8.26 28.98
C ALA A 43 -0.94 8.40 27.45
N ARG A 44 0.09 9.12 26.96
CA ARG A 44 0.37 9.22 25.52
C ARG A 44 0.75 7.87 24.91
N ARG A 45 1.62 7.11 25.57
CA ARG A 45 2.04 5.78 25.09
C ARG A 45 0.92 4.77 25.12
N LYS A 46 0.11 4.78 26.20
CA LYS A 46 -1.10 3.96 26.31
C LYS A 46 -2.08 4.24 25.17
N ARG A 47 -2.40 5.52 24.90
CA ARG A 47 -3.27 5.90 23.77
C ARG A 47 -2.72 5.45 22.43
N ALA A 48 -1.42 5.64 22.20
CA ALA A 48 -0.77 5.20 20.96
C ALA A 48 -0.85 3.67 20.78
N HIS A 49 -0.62 2.92 21.85
CA HIS A 49 -0.75 1.46 21.85
C HIS A 49 -2.19 1.01 21.59
N GLU A 50 -3.17 1.61 22.27
CA GLU A 50 -4.60 1.32 22.07
C GLU A 50 -5.04 1.63 20.63
N THR A 51 -4.55 2.74 20.06
CA THR A 51 -4.84 3.14 18.68
C THR A 51 -4.25 2.13 17.69
N LEU A 52 -3.01 1.71 17.92
CA LEU A 52 -2.34 0.70 17.09
C LEU A 52 -3.06 -0.66 17.18
N ALA A 53 -3.44 -1.10 18.38
CA ALA A 53 -4.17 -2.34 18.59
C ALA A 53 -5.52 -2.34 17.85
N LYS A 54 -6.26 -1.22 17.94
CA LYS A 54 -7.51 -1.03 17.21
C LYS A 54 -7.28 -1.13 15.70
N ASN A 55 -6.32 -0.38 15.16
CA ASN A 55 -6.02 -0.36 13.73
C ASN A 55 -5.60 -1.75 13.20
N LEU A 56 -4.79 -2.50 13.96
CA LEU A 56 -4.37 -3.86 13.59
C LEU A 56 -5.56 -4.84 13.60
N THR A 57 -6.45 -4.71 14.58
CA THR A 57 -7.65 -5.54 14.66
C THR A 57 -8.56 -5.30 13.46
N GLU A 58 -8.76 -4.04 13.09
CA GLU A 58 -9.54 -3.66 11.91
C GLU A 58 -8.88 -4.13 10.61
N PHE A 59 -7.56 -3.94 10.47
CA PHE A 59 -6.79 -4.36 9.30
C PHE A 59 -6.83 -5.87 9.03
N ARG A 60 -6.93 -6.70 10.09
CA ARG A 60 -6.96 -8.16 9.99
C ARG A 60 -8.37 -8.74 9.84
N LYS A 61 -9.41 -7.93 10.05
CA LYS A 61 -10.80 -8.41 10.15
C LYS A 61 -11.37 -8.82 8.79
N GLU A 62 -11.19 -7.98 7.77
CA GLU A 62 -11.83 -8.13 6.46
C GLU A 62 -10.80 -7.94 5.33
N PRO A 63 -10.94 -8.67 4.20
CA PRO A 63 -10.06 -8.50 3.06
C PRO A 63 -10.30 -7.16 2.37
N PHE A 64 -9.23 -6.49 1.96
CA PHE A 64 -9.30 -5.18 1.29
C PHE A 64 -9.85 -5.28 -0.14
N ASP A 65 -10.49 -4.18 -0.58
CA ASP A 65 -11.08 -4.03 -1.92
C ASP A 65 -10.09 -3.66 -3.03
N GLY A 66 -8.88 -3.26 -2.65
CA GLY A 66 -7.83 -2.96 -3.60
C GLY A 66 -6.52 -2.65 -2.90
N LEU A 67 -5.44 -2.68 -3.65
CA LEU A 67 -4.11 -2.36 -3.17
C LEU A 67 -3.47 -1.32 -4.09
N VAL A 68 -3.02 -0.22 -3.49
CA VAL A 68 -2.24 0.81 -4.17
C VAL A 68 -0.88 0.90 -3.48
N ILE A 69 0.20 0.73 -4.25
CA ILE A 69 1.57 0.81 -3.77
C ILE A 69 2.27 1.96 -4.49
N SER A 70 2.86 2.87 -3.72
CA SER A 70 3.79 3.88 -4.21
C SER A 70 4.97 3.92 -3.25
N THR A 71 6.03 3.18 -3.56
CA THR A 71 7.19 3.03 -2.68
C THR A 71 8.49 2.93 -3.46
N ASN A 72 9.60 3.24 -2.79
CA ASN A 72 10.95 3.08 -3.30
C ASN A 72 11.59 1.74 -2.88
N TYR A 73 10.89 0.93 -2.06
CA TYR A 73 11.33 -0.42 -1.72
C TYR A 73 11.14 -1.39 -2.89
N ASP A 74 11.67 -2.61 -2.76
CA ASP A 74 11.42 -3.68 -3.73
C ASP A 74 9.91 -4.01 -3.79
N VAL A 75 9.31 -3.70 -4.94
CA VAL A 75 7.89 -3.86 -5.21
C VAL A 75 7.47 -5.33 -5.06
N THR A 76 8.30 -6.25 -5.52
CA THR A 76 7.97 -7.69 -5.53
C THR A 76 7.78 -8.21 -4.11
N SER A 77 8.68 -7.82 -3.20
CA SER A 77 8.60 -8.17 -1.79
C SER A 77 7.37 -7.58 -1.10
N VAL A 78 7.05 -6.31 -1.40
CA VAL A 78 5.88 -5.62 -0.82
C VAL A 78 4.58 -6.27 -1.28
N VAL A 79 4.45 -6.56 -2.58
CA VAL A 79 3.27 -7.24 -3.14
C VAL A 79 3.07 -8.60 -2.47
N LYS A 80 4.14 -9.40 -2.33
CA LYS A 80 4.07 -10.72 -1.67
C LYS A 80 3.58 -10.62 -0.22
N ALA A 81 4.08 -9.65 0.54
CA ALA A 81 3.71 -9.48 1.93
C ALA A 81 2.26 -9.01 2.11
N LEU A 82 1.76 -8.13 1.23
CA LEU A 82 0.40 -7.59 1.31
C LEU A 82 -0.68 -8.47 0.68
N LEU A 83 -0.29 -9.43 -0.16
CA LEU A 83 -1.23 -10.23 -0.94
C LEU A 83 -2.24 -11.01 -0.09
N LYS A 84 -1.84 -11.42 1.13
CA LYS A 84 -2.70 -12.15 2.07
C LYS A 84 -3.90 -11.34 2.58
N TYR A 85 -3.83 -10.01 2.52
CA TYR A 85 -4.89 -9.13 3.01
C TYR A 85 -5.87 -8.69 1.93
N ILE A 86 -5.67 -9.11 0.67
CA ILE A 86 -6.45 -8.64 -0.48
C ILE A 86 -7.44 -9.72 -0.90
N GLY A 87 -8.70 -9.32 -1.13
CA GLY A 87 -9.73 -10.23 -1.63
C GLY A 87 -9.49 -10.69 -3.07
N GLY A 88 -10.17 -11.76 -3.46
CA GLY A 88 -10.23 -12.19 -4.86
C GLY A 88 -11.02 -11.20 -5.71
N SER A 89 -10.71 -11.13 -7.00
CA SER A 89 -11.26 -10.19 -7.98
C SER A 89 -10.97 -8.71 -7.68
N ARG A 90 -9.93 -8.40 -6.90
CA ARG A 90 -9.55 -7.03 -6.51
C ARG A 90 -8.34 -6.54 -7.28
N THR A 91 -8.26 -5.23 -7.48
CA THR A 91 -7.18 -4.61 -8.25
C THR A 91 -5.95 -4.37 -7.39
N VAL A 92 -4.79 -4.63 -8.00
CA VAL A 92 -3.48 -4.30 -7.44
C VAL A 92 -2.83 -3.31 -8.39
N VAL A 93 -2.45 -2.15 -7.86
CA VAL A 93 -1.86 -1.04 -8.60
C VAL A 93 -0.54 -0.68 -7.94
N VAL A 94 0.54 -0.68 -8.71
CA VAL A 94 1.86 -0.25 -8.24
C VAL A 94 2.35 0.88 -9.13
N TYR A 95 2.68 2.00 -8.52
CA TYR A 95 3.31 3.14 -9.17
C TYR A 95 4.82 3.13 -8.93
N SER A 96 5.60 3.42 -9.97
CA SER A 96 7.02 3.73 -9.87
C SER A 96 7.45 4.75 -10.93
N PRO A 97 8.37 5.68 -10.63
CA PRO A 97 8.91 6.58 -11.64
C PRO A 97 9.74 5.85 -12.71
N TYR A 98 10.23 4.64 -12.43
CA TYR A 98 11.10 3.86 -13.33
C TYR A 98 10.43 2.55 -13.74
N LYS A 99 10.49 2.23 -15.04
CA LYS A 99 9.86 1.02 -15.61
C LYS A 99 10.60 -0.25 -15.19
N GLU A 100 11.92 -0.14 -15.06
CA GLU A 100 12.83 -1.23 -14.74
C GLU A 100 12.47 -1.85 -13.38
N THR A 101 12.13 -1.01 -12.39
CA THR A 101 11.69 -1.43 -11.06
C THR A 101 10.40 -2.26 -11.10
N LEU A 102 9.50 -1.99 -12.05
CA LEU A 102 8.25 -2.72 -12.22
C LEU A 102 8.41 -4.01 -13.01
N THR A 103 9.47 -4.14 -13.80
CA THR A 103 9.64 -5.28 -14.73
C THR A 103 9.79 -6.60 -13.97
N GLY A 104 10.60 -6.62 -12.90
CA GLY A 104 10.74 -7.83 -12.06
C GLY A 104 9.43 -8.26 -11.39
N CYS A 105 8.61 -7.30 -10.94
CA CYS A 105 7.30 -7.60 -10.37
C CYS A 105 6.30 -8.05 -11.44
N PHE A 106 6.36 -7.50 -12.65
CA PHE A 106 5.52 -7.91 -13.78
C PHE A 106 5.76 -9.37 -14.15
N ASP A 107 7.03 -9.78 -14.26
CA ASP A 107 7.38 -11.17 -14.57
C ASP A 107 6.91 -12.12 -13.46
N TYR A 108 7.10 -11.73 -12.19
CA TYR A 108 6.59 -12.48 -11.04
C TYR A 108 5.07 -12.65 -11.08
N MET A 109 4.33 -11.55 -11.29
CA MET A 109 2.86 -11.57 -11.33
C MET A 109 2.35 -12.41 -12.51
N ARG A 110 3.03 -12.37 -13.66
CA ARG A 110 2.64 -13.12 -14.85
C ARG A 110 2.98 -14.61 -14.75
N ALA A 111 4.01 -14.97 -14.01
CA ALA A 111 4.35 -16.37 -13.71
C ALA A 111 3.43 -16.99 -12.64
N SER A 112 2.87 -16.18 -11.74
CA SER A 112 1.96 -16.63 -10.71
C SER A 112 0.54 -16.88 -11.25
N SER A 113 -0.13 -17.92 -10.74
CA SER A 113 -1.55 -18.21 -11.05
C SER A 113 -2.53 -17.33 -10.26
N GLU A 114 -2.01 -16.45 -9.41
CA GLU A 114 -2.77 -15.59 -8.51
C GLU A 114 -3.18 -14.26 -9.14
N PHE A 115 -2.68 -13.95 -10.33
CA PHE A 115 -2.95 -12.69 -11.02
C PHE A 115 -3.43 -12.92 -12.45
N VAL A 116 -4.31 -12.03 -12.89
CA VAL A 116 -4.75 -11.94 -14.28
C VAL A 116 -4.67 -10.50 -14.74
N ASN A 117 -4.62 -10.32 -16.06
CA ASN A 117 -4.58 -9.00 -16.70
C ASN A 117 -3.44 -8.11 -16.19
N VAL A 118 -2.24 -8.68 -16.05
CA VAL A 118 -1.04 -7.95 -15.63
C VAL A 118 -0.58 -7.05 -16.77
N GLN A 119 -0.47 -5.74 -16.52
CA GLN A 119 -0.13 -4.72 -17.54
C GLN A 119 0.74 -3.63 -16.94
N ILE A 120 1.73 -3.13 -17.70
CA ILE A 120 2.45 -1.89 -17.40
C ILE A 120 1.98 -0.82 -18.36
N THR A 121 1.51 0.31 -17.82
CA THR A 121 1.02 1.46 -18.57
C THR A 121 1.78 2.73 -18.19
N GLU A 122 1.95 3.64 -19.14
CA GLU A 122 2.53 4.96 -18.95
C GLU A 122 1.51 6.02 -19.38
N SER A 123 1.46 7.14 -18.66
CA SER A 123 0.60 8.28 -19.00
C SER A 123 1.44 9.46 -19.50
N TRP A 124 1.10 9.99 -20.67
CA TRP A 124 1.73 11.18 -21.23
C TRP A 124 0.78 12.38 -21.12
N LEU A 125 1.30 13.50 -20.64
CA LEU A 125 0.57 14.75 -20.53
C LEU A 125 1.29 15.82 -21.35
N ARG A 126 0.55 16.51 -22.23
CA ARG A 126 1.07 17.62 -23.02
C ARG A 126 0.18 18.84 -22.84
N GLU A 127 0.75 19.88 -22.26
CA GLU A 127 0.08 21.16 -22.02
C GLU A 127 0.16 22.03 -23.26
N TYR A 128 -0.92 22.78 -23.50
CA TYR A 128 -1.04 23.69 -24.63
C TYR A 128 -1.21 25.12 -24.13
N GLN A 129 -0.48 26.05 -24.74
CA GLN A 129 -0.79 27.46 -24.65
C GLN A 129 -1.97 27.74 -25.58
N VAL A 130 -3.06 28.29 -25.04
CA VAL A 130 -4.26 28.64 -25.81
C VAL A 130 -4.44 30.14 -25.76
N LEU A 131 -3.81 30.84 -26.71
CA LEU A 131 -3.95 32.28 -26.93
C LEU A 131 -4.35 32.53 -28.39
N PRO A 132 -5.13 33.58 -28.69
CA PRO A 132 -5.51 33.93 -30.06
C PRO A 132 -4.28 34.05 -30.97
N GLY A 133 -4.24 33.28 -32.06
CA GLY A 133 -3.14 33.29 -33.03
C GLY A 133 -1.81 32.72 -32.54
N ARG A 134 -1.72 32.18 -31.31
CA ARG A 134 -0.49 31.63 -30.71
C ARG A 134 -0.76 30.33 -29.94
N THR A 135 -1.56 29.45 -30.54
CA THR A 135 -1.87 28.14 -29.95
C THR A 135 -0.80 27.12 -30.32
N HIS A 136 -0.03 26.68 -29.33
CA HIS A 136 1.01 25.67 -29.49
C HIS A 136 1.26 24.92 -28.18
N PRO A 137 1.80 23.69 -28.21
CA PRO A 137 2.27 23.02 -27.00
C PRO A 137 3.38 23.80 -26.30
N PHE A 138 3.55 23.64 -25.00
CA PHE A 138 4.74 24.16 -24.32
C PHE A 138 6.01 23.53 -24.90
N MET A 139 7.08 24.32 -25.00
CA MET A 139 8.35 23.92 -25.62
C MET A 139 9.23 23.07 -24.68
N THR A 140 9.08 23.27 -23.37
CA THR A 140 9.78 22.53 -22.33
C THR A 140 8.76 21.96 -21.36
N MET A 141 8.78 20.64 -21.18
CA MET A 141 7.84 19.91 -20.32
C MET A 141 8.55 18.75 -19.62
N SER A 142 7.94 18.23 -18.56
CA SER A 142 8.32 16.93 -17.99
C SER A 142 8.05 15.82 -19.01
N GLY A 143 9.01 14.90 -19.18
CA GLY A 143 8.93 13.87 -20.20
C GLY A 143 7.98 12.71 -19.88
N SER A 144 7.88 12.31 -18.61
CA SER A 144 7.03 11.21 -18.18
C SER A 144 6.50 11.45 -16.77
N GLY A 145 5.30 10.97 -16.51
CA GLY A 145 4.69 10.95 -15.17
C GLY A 145 5.03 9.70 -14.36
N GLY A 146 5.84 8.79 -14.91
CA GLY A 146 6.11 7.47 -14.34
C GLY A 146 5.20 6.38 -14.90
N TYR A 147 5.35 5.19 -14.33
CA TYR A 147 4.72 3.96 -14.82
C TYR A 147 3.80 3.37 -13.76
N ILE A 148 2.74 2.71 -14.23
CA ILE A 148 1.78 2.01 -13.39
C ILE A 148 1.72 0.56 -13.83
N LEU A 149 2.00 -0.35 -12.89
CA LEU A 149 1.74 -1.78 -13.02
C LEU A 149 0.35 -2.06 -12.44
N THR A 150 -0.52 -2.68 -13.23
CA THR A 150 -1.86 -3.09 -12.79
C THR A 150 -2.04 -4.58 -12.96
N ALA A 151 -2.79 -5.19 -12.05
CA ALA A 151 -3.20 -6.59 -12.13
C ALA A 151 -4.50 -6.80 -11.35
N ILE A 152 -5.22 -7.88 -11.65
CA ILE A 152 -6.38 -8.33 -10.87
C ILE A 152 -5.97 -9.58 -10.10
N ARG A 153 -6.12 -9.56 -8.78
CA ARG A 153 -5.92 -10.72 -7.91
C ARG A 153 -7.05 -11.72 -8.12
N ILE A 154 -6.74 -12.98 -8.37
CA ILE A 154 -7.71 -14.08 -8.46
C ILE A 154 -7.32 -15.17 -7.48
N PHE A 155 -8.30 -15.82 -6.83
CA PHE A 155 -8.02 -17.04 -6.07
C PHE A 155 -7.98 -18.21 -7.03
N SER A 156 -6.80 -18.82 -7.18
CA SER A 156 -6.68 -20.06 -7.95
C SER A 156 -7.27 -21.20 -7.13
N SER A 157 -8.30 -21.86 -7.68
CA SER A 157 -8.79 -23.16 -7.18
C SER A 157 -7.90 -24.32 -7.64
N PHE A 158 -6.95 -24.06 -8.54
CA PHE A 158 -6.06 -25.06 -9.09
C PHE A 158 -4.85 -25.21 -8.19
N VAL A 159 -4.87 -26.27 -7.35
CA VAL A 159 -3.64 -26.81 -6.76
C VAL A 159 -2.93 -27.56 -7.88
N PRO A 160 -1.76 -27.11 -8.37
CA PRO A 160 -1.02 -27.89 -9.34
C PRO A 160 -0.61 -29.20 -8.67
N SER A 161 -1.15 -30.33 -9.16
CA SER A 161 -0.75 -31.67 -8.75
C SER A 161 0.68 -31.95 -9.21
N ASN A 162 1.67 -31.37 -8.53
CA ASN A 162 3.07 -31.60 -8.86
C ASN A 162 3.57 -32.84 -8.10
N THR A 163 3.15 -34.01 -8.57
CA THR A 163 3.88 -35.26 -8.33
C THR A 163 4.36 -35.78 -9.68
N ARG A 164 5.33 -35.07 -10.27
CA ARG A 164 6.25 -35.75 -11.20
C ARG A 164 7.34 -36.39 -10.36
N ALA A 165 7.08 -37.64 -9.99
CA ALA A 165 8.13 -38.57 -9.56
C ALA A 165 9.21 -38.58 -10.65
N LYS A 166 10.44 -38.21 -10.27
CA LYS A 166 11.65 -38.64 -10.97
C LYS A 166 12.14 -39.92 -10.31
#